data_AF-A0A9E1J2Q4-F1
#
_entry.id   AF-A0A9E1J2Q4-F1
#
_cell.length_a   1.000
_cell.length_b   1.000
_cell.length_c   1.000
_cell.angle_alpha   90.00
_cell.angle_beta   90.00
_cell.angle_gamma   90.00
#
_symmetry.space_group_name_H-M   'P 1'
#
loop_
_entity.id
_entity.type
_entity.pdbx_description
1 polymer ?
#
loop_
_entity_poly.entity_id
_entity_poly.type
_entity_poly.pdbx_seq_one_letter_code
_entity_poly.pdbx_strand_id
1 'polypeptide(L)' 'MDKQNTFRIGTGAGFSSDRLEPALDLLRHGKLQAMVFECVGERTLAFGHRDRRSDPTRGYNPLLERR' A
#
# COMPACT_ATOMS: atom_id res chain seq x y z
N MET A 1 1.16 -9.57 -35.41
CA MET A 1 1.95 -10.13 -34.30
C MET A 1 1.03 -10.17 -33.10
N ASP A 2 0.61 -11.36 -32.69
CA ASP A 2 -0.39 -11.51 -31.63
C ASP A 2 0.08 -10.87 -30.33
N LYS A 3 -0.81 -10.10 -29.71
CA LYS A 3 -0.67 -9.47 -28.38
C LYS A 3 -0.48 -10.48 -27.23
N GLN A 4 -0.24 -11.75 -27.51
CA GLN A 4 -0.37 -12.86 -26.57
C GLN A 4 0.82 -13.06 -25.62
N ASN A 5 1.82 -12.17 -25.62
CA ASN A 5 3.00 -12.32 -24.75
C ASN A 5 3.37 -11.08 -23.93
N THR A 6 2.52 -10.05 -23.87
CA THR A 6 2.81 -8.86 -23.04
C THR A 6 2.08 -8.97 -21.70
N PHE A 7 2.84 -9.13 -20.62
CA PHE A 7 2.36 -9.03 -19.24
C PHE A 7 2.59 -7.62 -18.70
N ARG A 8 1.52 -6.94 -18.27
CA ARG A 8 1.51 -5.57 -17.76
C ARG A 8 1.36 -5.58 -16.25
N ILE A 9 2.32 -4.95 -15.59
CA ILE A 9 2.36 -4.79 -14.15
C ILE A 9 2.22 -3.31 -13.84
N GLY A 10 1.24 -2.95 -13.02
CA GLY A 10 1.17 -1.63 -12.41
C GLY A 10 1.93 -1.62 -11.10
N THR A 11 2.56 -0.49 -10.79
CA THR A 11 3.26 -0.30 -9.52
C THR A 11 2.66 0.89 -8.78
N GLY A 12 2.62 0.79 -7.45
CA GLY A 12 2.16 1.86 -6.57
C GLY A 12 2.78 1.72 -5.19
N ALA A 13 2.47 2.66 -4.31
CA ALA A 13 2.80 2.58 -2.89
C ALA A 13 1.61 1.99 -2.10
N GLY A 14 1.91 1.30 -1.01
CA GLY A 14 0.93 0.62 -0.16
C GLY A 14 1.31 0.74 1.31
N PHE A 15 1.05 1.90 1.92
CA PHE A 15 1.24 2.13 3.36
C PHE A 15 -0.07 2.50 4.07
N SER A 16 -0.08 2.49 5.40
CA SER A 16 -1.28 2.62 6.26
C SER A 16 -2.08 3.93 6.11
N SER A 17 -1.59 4.88 5.31
CA SER A 17 -2.24 6.18 5.06
C SER A 17 -2.07 6.60 3.60
N ASP A 18 -1.92 5.64 2.70
CA ASP A 18 -1.76 5.94 1.28
C ASP A 18 -3.08 6.31 0.62
N ARG A 19 -2.99 6.99 -0.53
CA ARG A 19 -4.11 7.30 -1.41
C ARG A 19 -4.38 6.10 -2.30
N LEU A 20 -5.59 5.58 -2.23
CA LEU A 20 -6.00 4.41 -3.01
C LEU A 20 -6.39 4.77 -4.45
N GLU A 21 -6.85 6.00 -4.67
CA GLU A 21 -7.42 6.48 -5.93
C GLU A 21 -6.50 6.29 -7.13
N PRO A 22 -5.19 6.62 -7.08
CA PRO A 22 -4.30 6.41 -8.23
C PRO A 22 -4.15 4.93 -8.62
N ALA A 23 -4.16 4.03 -7.64
CA ALA A 23 -4.11 2.59 -7.89
C ALA A 23 -5.40 2.10 -8.55
N LEU A 24 -6.56 2.64 -8.15
CA LEU A 24 -7.84 2.32 -8.78
C LEU A 24 -7.88 2.78 -10.24
N ASP A 25 -7.35 3.96 -10.55
CA ASP A 25 -7.29 4.45 -11.93
C ASP A 25 -6.40 3.58 -12.82
N LEU A 26 -5.25 3.13 -12.30
CA LEU A 26 -4.38 2.17 -12.98
C LEU A 26 -5.08 0.84 -13.25
N LEU A 27 -5.85 0.33 -12.28
CA LEU A 27 -6.62 -0.91 -12.44
C LEU A 27 -7.75 -0.75 -13.47
N ARG A 28 -8.44 0.39 -13.49
CA ARG A 28 -9.54 0.66 -14.43
C ARG A 28 -9.06 0.85 -15.86
N HIS A 29 -7.92 1.52 -16.06
CA HIS A 29 -7.52 2.00 -17.38
C HIS A 29 -6.24 1.36 -17.93
N GLY A 30 -5.40 0.77 -17.07
CA GLY A 30 -4.06 0.30 -17.42
C GLY A 30 -3.99 -1.06 -18.12
N LYS A 31 -5.11 -1.81 -18.19
CA LYS A 31 -5.16 -3.20 -18.73
C LYS A 31 -4.10 -4.10 -18.10
N LEU A 32 -3.94 -3.96 -16.79
CA LEU A 32 -2.93 -4.65 -15.99
C LEU A 32 -3.34 -6.11 -15.73
N GLN A 33 -2.37 -7.00 -15.72
CA GLN A 33 -2.53 -8.37 -15.22
C GLN A 33 -2.17 -8.49 -13.74
N ALA A 34 -1.32 -7.59 -13.24
CA ALA A 34 -0.94 -7.54 -11.84
C ALA A 34 -0.74 -6.09 -11.36
N MET A 35 -0.94 -5.88 -10.07
CA MET A 35 -0.59 -4.65 -9.36
C MET A 35 0.38 -5.02 -8.24
N VAL A 36 1.50 -4.30 -8.16
CA VAL A 36 2.51 -4.46 -7.10
C VAL A 36 2.53 -3.19 -6.28
N PHE A 37 2.50 -3.35 -4.97
CA PHE A 37 2.65 -2.25 -4.04
C PHE A 37 4.00 -2.34 -3.36
N GLU A 38 4.79 -1.28 -3.42
CA GLU A 38 5.91 -1.10 -2.52
C GLU A 38 5.38 -0.68 -1.14
N CYS A 39 6.02 -1.18 -0.08
CA CYS A 39 5.67 -0.83 1.28
C CYS A 39 6.82 -0.03 1.91
N VAL A 40 6.69 1.29 2.00
CA VAL A 40 7.56 2.12 2.87
C VAL A 40 7.21 1.84 4.32
N GLY A 41 7.92 0.88 4.92
CA GLY A 41 7.78 0.52 6.32
C GLY A 41 8.19 1.65 7.27
N GLU A 42 9.11 2.52 6.86
CA GLU A 42 9.71 3.57 7.69
C GLU A 42 8.68 4.58 8.18
N ARG A 43 7.74 5.00 7.31
CA ARG A 43 6.67 5.92 7.70
C ARG A 43 5.69 5.25 8.67
N THR A 44 5.38 3.98 8.44
CA THR A 44 4.52 3.18 9.33
C THR A 44 5.16 3.05 10.71
N LEU A 45 6.45 2.72 10.77
CA LEU A 45 7.23 2.64 12.02
C LEU A 45 7.35 4.00 12.71
N ALA A 46 7.60 5.08 11.97
CA ALA A 46 7.67 6.42 12.53
C ALA A 46 6.36 6.83 13.22
N PHE A 47 5.20 6.52 12.61
CA PHE A 47 3.90 6.73 13.25
C PHE A 47 3.70 5.87 14.49
N GLY A 48 4.06 4.57 14.44
CA GLY A 48 4.01 3.71 15.62
C GLY A 48 4.89 4.24 16.76
N HIS A 49 6.11 4.68 16.46
CA HIS A 49 6.99 5.28 17.46
C HIS A 49 6.46 6.60 18.02
N ARG A 50 5.89 7.47 17.18
CA ARG A 50 5.23 8.71 17.63
C ARG A 50 4.10 8.40 18.60
N ASP A 51 3.20 7.50 18.23
CA ASP A 51 2.02 7.18 19.02
C ASP A 51 2.40 6.49 20.34
N ARG A 52 3.43 5.63 20.33
CA ARG A 52 4.00 5.04 21.55
C ARG A 52 4.62 6.08 22.50
N ARG A 53 5.24 7.13 21.96
CA ARG A 53 5.82 8.22 22.78
C ARG A 53 4.72 9.01 23.49
N SER A 54 3.56 9.17 22.87
CA SER A 54 2.41 9.83 23.50
C SER A 54 1.66 8.92 24.48
N ASP A 55 1.57 7.62 24.18
CA ASP A 55 0.87 6.63 25.00
C ASP A 55 1.59 5.27 24.89
N PRO A 56 2.22 4.79 25.99
CA PRO A 56 2.92 3.52 26.00
C PRO A 56 2.08 2.30 25.65
N THR A 57 0.74 2.40 25.78
CA THR A 57 -0.19 1.32 25.42
C THR A 57 -0.50 1.25 23.92
N ARG A 58 -0.05 2.24 23.14
CA ARG A 58 -0.19 2.29 21.67
C ARG A 58 1.10 1.87 20.95
N GLY A 59 1.24 2.24 19.68
CA GLY A 59 2.45 2.04 18.89
C GLY A 59 2.43 0.86 17.94
N TYR A 60 1.28 0.22 17.79
CA TYR A 60 0.99 -0.80 16.80
C TYR A 60 -0.07 -0.29 15.81
N ASN A 61 -0.18 -0.96 14.66
CA ASN A 61 -1.22 -0.62 13.69
C ASN A 61 -2.60 -1.02 14.25
N PRO A 62 -3.56 -0.09 14.41
CA PRO A 62 -4.89 -0.39 14.94
C PRO A 62 -5.65 -1.48 14.15
N LEU A 63 -5.30 -1.66 12.87
CA LEU A 63 -5.90 -2.71 12.04
C LEU A 63 -5.52 -4.13 12.49
N LEU A 64 -4.50 -4.31 13.33
CA LEU A 64 -4.14 -5.62 13.91
C LEU A 64 -5.19 -6.14 14.90
N GLU A 65 -5.99 -5.25 15.51
CA GLU A 65 -7.06 -5.63 16.43
C GLU A 65 -8.33 -6.10 15.70
N ARG A 66 -8.53 -5.62 14.47
CA ARG A 66 -9.68 -5.96 13.63
C ARG A 66 -9.41 -7.30 12.94
N ARG A 67 -9.74 -8.40 13.62
CA ARG A 67 -9.74 -9.75 13.06
C ARG A 67 -11.10 -10.10 12.46
#